data_AF-A0A382G7G8-F1
#
_entry.id   AF-A0A382G7G8-F1
#
_cell.length_a   1.000
_cell.length_b   1.000
_cell.length_c   1.000
_cell.angle_alpha   90.00
_cell.angle_beta   90.00
_cell.angle_gamma   90.00
#
_symmetry.space_group_name_H-M   'P 1'
#
loop_
_entity.id
_entity.type
_entity.pdbx_description
1 polymer ?
#
loop_
_entity_poly.entity_id
_entity_poly.type
_entity_poly.pdbx_seq_one_letter_code
_entity_poly.pdbx_strand_id
1 'polypeptide(L)' 'MYCGICVEVCPFDALFWSPDYEYSEYKMTSLLHDKERLNEWLETIPETQPLES' A
#
# COMPACT_ATOMS: atom_id res chain seq x y z
N MET A 1 2.69 8.19 9.90
CA MET A 1 3.16 9.23 8.95
C MET A 1 3.35 8.55 7.60
N TYR A 2 2.86 9.16 6.53
CA TYR A 2 2.79 8.59 5.17
C TYR A 2 3.85 9.25 4.27
N CYS A 3 5.13 8.93 4.47
CA CYS A 3 6.26 9.66 3.86
C CYS A 3 6.78 9.07 2.52
N GLY A 4 6.44 7.82 2.19
CA GLY A 4 6.79 7.20 0.90
C GLY A 4 8.10 6.41 0.89
N ILE A 5 8.93 6.55 1.92
CA ILE A 5 10.26 5.92 1.99
C ILE A 5 10.18 4.39 1.81
N CYS A 6 9.18 3.73 2.39
CA CYS A 6 9.02 2.28 2.26
C CYS A 6 8.77 1.81 0.82
N VAL A 7 8.11 2.63 -0.01
CA VAL A 7 7.89 2.38 -1.43
C VAL A 7 9.19 2.63 -2.20
N GLU A 8 9.83 3.79 -1.97
CA GLU A 8 11.05 4.21 -2.69
C GLU A 8 12.25 3.29 -2.48
N VAL A 9 12.41 2.73 -1.27
CA VAL A 9 13.56 1.87 -0.94
C VAL A 9 13.31 0.39 -1.22
N CYS A 10 12.11 0.00 -1.65
CA CYS A 10 11.77 -1.40 -1.87
C CYS A 10 12.51 -1.94 -3.11
N PRO A 11 13.41 -2.93 -2.98
CA PRO A 11 14.19 -3.42 -4.12
C PRO A 11 13.42 -4.36 -5.05
N PHE A 12 12.16 -4.65 -4.73
CA PHE A 12 11.31 -5.61 -5.44
C PHE A 12 10.04 -4.97 -6.01
N ASP A 13 9.88 -3.65 -5.85
CA ASP A 13 8.64 -2.94 -6.17
C ASP A 13 7.40 -3.67 -5.61
N ALA A 14 7.49 -4.14 -4.36
CA ALA A 14 6.43 -4.92 -3.73
C ALA A 14 5.40 -4.04 -2.99
N LEU A 15 5.72 -2.77 -2.75
CA LEU A 15 4.89 -1.82 -2.01
C LEU A 15 4.53 -0.64 -2.89
N PHE A 16 3.29 -0.16 -2.77
CA PHE A 16 2.75 0.95 -3.55
C PHE A 16 1.86 1.84 -2.70
N TRP A 17 1.56 3.04 -3.21
CA TRP A 17 0.54 3.91 -2.65
C TRP A 17 -0.84 3.54 -3.19
N SER A 18 -1.76 3.18 -2.30
CA SER A 18 -3.18 3.12 -2.66
C SER A 18 -3.75 4.53 -2.82
N PRO A 19 -4.62 4.78 -3.81
CA PRO A 19 -5.35 6.04 -3.94
C PRO A 19 -6.44 6.21 -2.86
N ASP A 20 -6.79 5.15 -2.13
CA ASP A 20 -7.84 5.19 -1.11
C ASP A 20 -7.33 5.90 0.15
N TYR A 21 -8.06 6.94 0.57
CA TYR A 21 -7.73 7.75 1.76
C TYR A 21 -8.80 7.67 2.85
N GLU A 22 -10.00 7.18 2.53
CA GLU A 22 -11.12 7.05 3.46
C GLU A 22 -11.20 5.63 4.06
N TYR A 23 -10.26 5.30 4.95
CA TYR A 23 -10.21 4.00 5.64
C TYR A 23 -10.13 4.17 7.17
N SER A 24 -10.69 5.25 7.70
CA SER A 24 -10.73 5.52 9.14
C SER A 24 -11.57 4.48 9.87
N GLU A 25 -11.10 4.04 11.03
CA GLU A 25 -11.72 2.97 11.82
C GLU A 25 -12.00 3.40 13.27
N TYR A 26 -13.01 2.79 13.90
CA TYR A 26 -13.40 3.10 15.29
C TYR A 26 -12.43 2.53 16.33
N LYS A 27 -11.64 1.51 15.98
CA LYS A 27 -10.71 0.82 16.88
C LYS A 27 -9.30 0.88 16.33
N MET A 28 -8.32 1.15 17.19
CA MET A 28 -6.90 1.20 16.81
C MET A 28 -6.42 -0.12 16.18
N THR A 29 -6.91 -1.26 16.68
CA THR A 29 -6.54 -2.58 16.15
C THR A 29 -7.00 -2.80 14.71
N SER A 30 -8.06 -2.12 14.28
CA SER A 30 -8.55 -2.18 12.90
C SER A 30 -7.67 -1.39 11.92
N LEU A 31 -6.81 -0.49 12.42
CA LEU A 31 -5.82 0.24 11.61
C LEU A 31 -4.51 -0.54 11.43
N LEU A 32 -4.40 -1.73 12.03
CA LEU A 32 -3.28 -2.65 11.80
C LEU A 32 -3.61 -3.52 10.60
N HIS A 33 -2.93 -3.30 9.48
CA HIS A 33 -3.12 -4.08 8.27
C HIS A 33 -2.07 -5.18 8.17
N ASP A 34 -2.51 -6.43 8.20
CA ASP A 34 -1.68 -7.61 7.95
C ASP A 34 -1.50 -7.84 6.43
N LYS A 35 -0.79 -8.91 6.08
CA LYS A 35 -0.49 -9.21 4.67
C LYS A 35 -1.76 -9.46 3.88
N GLU A 36 -2.72 -10.15 4.46
CA GLU A 36 -4.00 -10.48 3.86
C GLU A 36 -4.78 -9.21 3.53
N ARG A 37 -4.90 -8.29 4.50
CA ARG A 37 -5.56 -7.00 4.30
C ARG A 37 -4.85 -6.14 3.25
N LEU A 38 -3.52 -6.13 3.25
CA LEU A 38 -2.74 -5.38 2.24
C LEU A 38 -2.91 -5.96 0.83
N ASN A 39 -3.07 -7.28 0.69
CA ASN A 39 -3.31 -7.90 -0.61
C ASN A 39 -4.67 -7.51 -1.21
N GLU A 40 -5.72 -7.36 -0.38
CA GLU A 40 -7.02 -6.86 -0.84
C GLU A 40 -6.90 -5.48 -1.49
N TRP A 41 -5.97 -4.65 -1.01
CA TRP A 41 -5.78 -3.29 -1.50
C TRP A 41 -4.97 -3.22 -2.81
N LEU A 42 -4.33 -4.32 -3.22
CA LEU A 42 -3.65 -4.38 -4.51
C LEU A 42 -4.62 -4.16 -5.68
N GLU A 43 -5.90 -4.50 -5.52
CA GLU A 43 -6.92 -4.28 -6.53
C GLU A 43 -7.21 -2.78 -6.78
N THR A 44 -6.92 -1.91 -5.81
CA THR A 44 -7.21 -0.48 -5.92
C THR A 44 -6.04 0.34 -6.42
N ILE A 45 -4.86 -0.27 -6.54
CA ILE A 45 -3.66 0.38 -7.03
C ILE A 45 -3.69 0.40 -8.57
N PRO A 46 -3.51 1.57 -9.21
CA PRO A 46 -3.42 1.63 -10.67
C PRO A 46 -2.19 0.87 -11.18
N GLU A 47 -2.32 0.21 -12.34
CA GLU A 47 -1.21 -0.55 -12.95
C GLU A 47 0.03 0.33 -13.09
N THR A 48 1.12 -0.08 -12.45
CA THR A 48 2.41 0.59 -12.57
C THR A 48 3.04 0.27 -13.93
N GLN A 49 3.70 1.25 -14.54
CA GLN A 49 4.48 1.02 -15.75
C GLN A 49 5.59 -0.01 -15.46
N PRO A 50 5.80 -1.01 -16.33
CA PRO A 50 6.80 -2.03 -16.08
C PRO A 50 8.18 -1.39 -15.94
N LEU A 51 8.97 -1.90 -14.98
CA LEU A 51 10.35 -1.51 -14.79
C LEU A 51 11.10 -1.73 -16.12
N GLU A 52 11.53 -0.65 -16.78
CA GLU A 52 12.40 -0.78 -17.95
C GLU A 52 13.71 -1.42 -17.47
N SER A 53 13.92 -2.67 -17.87
CA SER A 53 15.13 -3.46 -17.65
C SER A 53 16.17 -3.21 -18.73
#